data_AF-A0A0F9QE43-F1
#
_entry.id   AF-A0A0F9QE43-F1
#
_cell.length_a   1.000
_cell.length_b   1.000
_cell.length_c   1.000
_cell.angle_alpha   90.00
_cell.angle_beta   90.00
_cell.angle_gamma   90.00
#
_symmetry.space_group_name_H-M   'P 1'
#
loop_
_entity.id
_entity.type
_entity.pdbx_description
1 polymer ?
#
loop_
_entity_poly.entity_id
_entity_poly.type
_entity_poly.pdbx_seq_one_letter_code
_entity_poly.pdbx_strand_id
1 'polypeptide(L)'
;MSINYEEEQKKLEAFEPGDASFYWRPEPGQHKVKALSELEEAEPYKDKPQRQLKISVNGEEKTWTFAVGVSPASTFGQLVKLATTRNNVLTNEEFTVVVVSDGKKNSYTIVG
;
A
#
# COMPACT_ATOMS: atom_id res chain seq x y z
N MET A 1 -26.48 -8.48 22.24
CA MET A 1 -26.80 -8.12 20.84
C MET A 1 -26.31 -9.27 19.98
N SER A 2 -27.23 -10.00 19.35
CA SER A 2 -26.88 -11.13 18.49
C SER A 2 -26.60 -10.60 17.09
N ILE A 3 -25.47 -11.02 16.51
CA ILE A 3 -25.12 -10.64 15.13
C ILE A 3 -26.15 -11.28 14.20
N ASN A 4 -26.76 -10.47 13.33
CA ASN A 4 -27.67 -10.95 12.31
C ASN A 4 -26.86 -11.39 11.08
N TYR A 5 -26.53 -12.68 11.03
CA TYR A 5 -25.69 -13.25 9.98
C TYR A 5 -26.29 -13.12 8.57
N GLU A 6 -27.62 -13.01 8.44
CA GLU A 6 -28.26 -12.81 7.13
C GLU A 6 -28.04 -11.39 6.58
N GLU A 7 -28.02 -10.37 7.44
CA GLU A 7 -27.67 -9.00 7.03
C GLU A 7 -26.18 -8.87 6.71
N GLU A 8 -25.31 -9.51 7.48
CA GLU A 8 -23.87 -9.53 7.22
C GLU A 8 -23.55 -10.31 5.93
N GLN A 9 -24.24 -11.41 5.66
CA GLN A 9 -24.09 -12.16 4.41
C GLN A 9 -24.56 -11.34 3.20
N LYS A 10 -25.69 -10.61 3.30
CA LYS A 10 -26.12 -9.70 2.24
C LYS A 10 -25.11 -8.57 1.97
N LYS A 11 -24.42 -8.06 3.00
CA LYS A 11 -23.32 -7.09 2.82
C LYS A 11 -22.10 -7.70 2.13
N LEU A 12 -21.80 -8.97 2.41
CA LEU A 12 -20.71 -9.71 1.75
C LEU A 12 -21.08 -10.11 0.31
N GLU A 13 -22.35 -10.38 0.01
CA GLU A 13 -22.83 -10.71 -1.34
C GLU A 13 -23.05 -9.47 -2.21
N ALA A 14 -23.41 -8.33 -1.60
CA ALA A 14 -23.45 -7.02 -2.26
C ALA A 14 -22.05 -6.39 -2.42
N PHE A 15 -21.00 -7.05 -1.94
CA PHE A 15 -19.62 -6.66 -2.19
C PHE A 15 -19.30 -6.95 -3.66
N GLU A 16 -19.36 -5.91 -4.50
CA GLU A 16 -18.79 -5.99 -5.84
C GLU A 16 -17.27 -6.13 -5.72
N PRO A 17 -16.62 -7.17 -6.30
CA PRO A 17 -15.16 -7.30 -6.33
C PRO A 17 -14.53 -6.30 -7.32
N GLY A 18 -14.83 -5.01 -7.16
CA GLY A 18 -14.31 -3.92 -8.00
C GLY A 18 -12.97 -3.35 -7.53
N ASP A 19 -12.64 -3.49 -6.24
CA ASP A 19 -11.55 -2.71 -5.63
C ASP A 19 -10.40 -3.59 -5.08
N ALA A 20 -10.69 -4.78 -4.56
CA ALA A 20 -9.69 -5.62 -3.89
C ALA A 20 -8.55 -6.10 -4.81
N SER A 21 -8.83 -6.27 -6.11
CA SER A 21 -7.87 -6.76 -7.11
C SER A 21 -6.79 -5.74 -7.46
N PHE A 22 -7.09 -4.44 -7.30
CA PHE A 22 -6.13 -3.38 -7.57
C PHE A 22 -5.21 -3.14 -6.37
N TYR A 23 -5.59 -3.49 -5.14
CA TYR A 23 -4.70 -3.25 -4.00
C TYR A 23 -3.52 -4.21 -3.97
N TRP A 24 -2.32 -3.65 -3.91
CA TRP A 24 -1.11 -4.42 -3.77
C TRP A 24 -0.92 -4.90 -2.32
N ARG A 25 -1.02 -6.21 -2.14
CA ARG A 25 -0.69 -6.91 -0.89
C ARG A 25 0.53 -7.79 -1.15
N PRO A 26 1.74 -7.27 -1.02
CA PRO A 26 2.93 -8.02 -1.38
C PRO A 26 3.18 -9.18 -0.41
N GLU A 27 3.55 -10.31 -0.99
CA GLU A 27 4.08 -11.46 -0.24
C GLU A 27 5.52 -11.16 0.23
N PRO A 28 6.02 -11.87 1.25
CA PRO A 28 7.40 -11.75 1.69
C PRO A 28 8.37 -12.03 0.52
N GLY A 29 9.37 -11.18 0.35
CA GLY A 29 10.30 -11.25 -0.78
C GLY A 29 10.75 -9.88 -1.27
N GLN A 30 11.38 -9.85 -2.44
CA GLN A 30 11.80 -8.61 -3.09
C GLN A 30 10.95 -8.36 -4.33
N HIS A 31 10.38 -7.17 -4.41
CA HIS A 31 9.52 -6.77 -5.52
C HIS A 31 10.11 -5.55 -6.19
N LYS A 32 10.33 -5.62 -7.51
CA LYS A 32 10.64 -4.42 -8.30
C LYS A 32 9.34 -3.69 -8.56
N VAL A 33 9.34 -2.41 -8.22
CA VAL A 33 8.16 -1.55 -8.24
C VAL A 33 8.52 -0.29 -9.01
N LYS A 34 7.62 0.14 -9.88
CA LYS A 34 7.68 1.47 -10.51
C LYS A 34 6.52 2.30 -10.00
N ALA A 35 6.77 3.48 -9.47
CA ALA A 35 5.71 4.41 -9.12
C ALA A 35 5.07 4.99 -10.39
N LEU A 36 3.74 4.96 -10.45
CA LEU A 36 2.92 5.47 -11.56
C LEU A 36 2.20 6.78 -11.19
N SER A 37 2.19 7.13 -9.92
CA SER A 37 1.63 8.38 -9.41
C SER A 37 2.51 8.95 -8.29
N GLU A 38 2.14 10.13 -7.81
CA GLU A 38 2.61 10.66 -6.52
C GLU A 38 1.85 10.04 -5.34
N LEU A 39 2.23 10.43 -4.12
CA LEU A 39 1.56 10.04 -2.88
C LEU A 39 0.23 10.78 -2.69
N GLU A 40 -0.87 10.08 -2.92
CA GLU A 40 -2.23 10.61 -2.78
C GLU A 40 -2.82 10.29 -1.41
N GLU A 41 -3.78 11.10 -0.96
CA GLU A 41 -4.55 10.81 0.25
C GLU A 41 -5.48 9.63 0.03
N ALA A 42 -5.57 8.77 1.03
CA ALA A 42 -6.48 7.63 1.06
C ALA A 42 -7.42 7.75 2.27
N GLU A 43 -8.55 7.05 2.22
CA GLU A 43 -9.48 7.02 3.34
C GLU A 43 -8.77 6.54 4.62
N PRO A 44 -8.94 7.21 5.76
CA PRO A 44 -8.28 6.82 6.99
C PRO A 44 -8.83 5.48 7.49
N TYR A 45 -7.95 4.61 8.00
CA TYR A 45 -8.33 3.33 8.59
C TYR A 45 -8.29 3.41 10.11
N LYS A 46 -9.46 3.31 10.77
CA LYS A 46 -9.61 3.43 12.23
C LYS A 46 -8.96 4.72 12.77
N ASP A 47 -9.33 5.85 12.16
CA ASP A 47 -8.84 7.21 12.47
C ASP A 47 -7.34 7.42 12.25
N LYS A 48 -6.65 6.45 11.61
CA LYS A 48 -5.24 6.60 11.24
C LYS A 48 -5.13 7.10 9.80
N PRO A 49 -4.38 8.19 9.56
CA PRO A 49 -4.18 8.70 8.21
C PRO A 49 -3.49 7.65 7.33
N GLN A 50 -3.97 7.53 6.10
CA GLN A 50 -3.39 6.65 5.09
C GLN A 50 -3.00 7.46 3.85
N ARG A 51 -2.01 6.93 3.13
CA ARG A 51 -1.63 7.39 1.80
C ARG A 51 -1.67 6.21 0.84
N GLN A 52 -1.93 6.51 -0.41
CA GLN A 52 -1.90 5.54 -1.50
C GLN A 52 -0.93 5.98 -2.59
N LEU A 53 -0.40 4.98 -3.29
CA LEU A 53 0.53 5.15 -4.40
C LEU A 53 0.14 4.17 -5.50
N LYS A 54 -0.08 4.64 -6.73
CA LYS A 54 -0.19 3.75 -7.88
C LYS A 54 1.19 3.25 -8.26
N ILE A 55 1.30 1.96 -8.49
CA ILE A 55 2.56 1.28 -8.77
C ILE A 55 2.38 0.24 -9.87
N SER A 56 3.45 -0.03 -10.61
CA SER A 56 3.55 -1.19 -11.49
C SER A 56 4.45 -2.24 -10.84
N VAL A 57 3.93 -3.46 -10.71
CA VAL A 57 4.68 -4.62 -10.22
C VAL A 57 4.49 -5.76 -11.20
N ASN A 58 5.59 -6.28 -11.75
CA ASN A 58 5.57 -7.33 -12.78
C ASN A 58 4.71 -6.96 -14.02
N GLY A 59 4.63 -5.67 -14.36
CA GLY A 59 3.84 -5.17 -15.49
C GLY A 59 2.35 -4.98 -15.19
N GLU A 60 1.89 -5.28 -13.97
CA GLU A 60 0.51 -5.02 -13.54
C GLU A 60 0.43 -3.73 -12.74
N GLU A 61 -0.56 -2.88 -13.05
CA GLU A 61 -0.87 -1.70 -12.26
C GLU A 61 -1.64 -2.07 -11.00
N LYS A 62 -1.15 -1.60 -9.85
CA LYS A 62 -1.73 -1.83 -8.53
C LYS A 62 -1.69 -0.56 -7.70
N THR A 63 -2.56 -0.45 -6.71
CA THR A 63 -2.63 0.61 -5.72
C THR A 63 -2.04 0.11 -4.42
N TRP A 64 -1.00 0.77 -3.92
CA TRP A 64 -0.42 0.45 -2.61
C TRP A 64 -0.87 1.46 -1.57
N THR A 65 -1.72 1.00 -0.65
CA THR A 65 -2.19 1.81 0.48
C THR A 65 -1.43 1.45 1.75
N PHE A 66 -0.95 2.46 2.47
CA PHE A 66 -0.21 2.28 3.72
C PHE A 66 -0.50 3.41 4.70
N ALA A 67 -0.31 3.13 5.99
CA ALA A 67 -0.46 4.13 7.04
C ALA A 67 0.65 5.18 6.95
N VAL A 68 0.31 6.43 7.25
CA VAL A 68 1.29 7.51 7.42
C VAL A 68 2.02 7.28 8.73
N GLY A 69 3.23 6.73 8.64
CA GLY A 69 4.11 6.53 9.78
C GLY A 69 4.82 7.83 10.17
N VAL A 70 5.14 7.96 11.45
CA VAL A 70 5.86 9.12 12.01
C VAL A 70 7.38 8.98 11.96
N SER A 71 7.90 7.80 11.61
CA SER A 71 9.34 7.52 11.59
C SER A 71 9.91 7.47 10.18
N PRO A 72 11.20 7.84 9.99
CA PRO A 72 11.88 7.68 8.70
C PRO A 72 11.95 6.23 8.20
N ALA A 73 11.85 5.25 9.11
CA ALA A 73 11.83 3.83 8.79
C ALA A 73 10.45 3.32 8.34
N SER A 74 9.39 4.12 8.48
CA SER A 74 8.07 3.75 7.95
C SER A 74 8.04 3.76 6.43
N THR A 75 7.11 3.02 5.80
CA THR A 75 6.91 3.04 4.34
C THR A 75 6.78 4.47 3.81
N PHE A 76 5.98 5.30 4.47
CA PHE A 76 5.82 6.71 4.12
C PHE A 76 7.15 7.48 4.22
N GLY A 77 7.87 7.35 5.35
CA GLY A 77 9.16 8.03 5.54
C GLY A 77 10.21 7.62 4.52
N GLN A 78 10.25 6.34 4.14
CA GLN A 78 11.16 5.82 3.13
C GLN A 78 10.81 6.32 1.71
N LEU A 79 9.53 6.37 1.35
CA LEU A 79 9.07 6.93 0.06
C LEU A 79 9.33 8.44 -0.04
N VAL A 80 9.08 9.18 1.04
CA VAL A 80 9.40 10.62 1.08
C VAL A 80 10.90 10.84 0.89
N LYS A 81 11.75 10.05 1.58
CA LYS A 81 13.20 10.13 1.41
C LYS A 81 13.61 9.84 -0.03
N LEU A 82 13.03 8.80 -0.65
CA LEU A 82 13.28 8.48 -2.05
C LEU A 82 12.89 9.65 -2.96
N ALA A 83 11.69 10.21 -2.80
CA ALA A 83 11.22 11.38 -3.55
C ALA A 83 12.20 12.55 -3.43
N THR A 84 12.64 12.87 -2.21
CA THR A 84 13.59 13.96 -1.96
C THR A 84 14.93 13.75 -2.68
N THR A 85 15.42 12.50 -2.77
CA THR A 85 16.63 12.18 -3.56
C THR A 85 16.41 12.24 -5.07
N ARG A 86 15.16 12.24 -5.52
CA ARG A 86 14.73 12.22 -6.93
C ARG A 86 14.00 13.51 -7.32
N ASN A 87 14.55 14.66 -6.90
CA ASN A 87 14.02 15.99 -7.23
C ASN A 87 12.57 16.25 -6.73
N ASN A 88 12.16 15.63 -5.63
CA ASN A 88 10.81 15.70 -5.05
C ASN A 88 9.72 15.14 -5.96
N VAL A 89 10.04 14.10 -6.74
CA VAL A 89 9.10 13.39 -7.61
C VAL A 89 9.23 11.89 -7.35
N LEU A 90 8.10 11.18 -7.26
CA LEU A 90 8.05 9.71 -7.21
C LEU A 90 7.56 9.12 -8.52
N THR A 91 6.74 9.85 -9.28
CA THR A 91 6.17 9.34 -10.53
C THR A 91 7.28 8.93 -11.49
N ASN A 92 7.15 7.72 -12.06
CA ASN A 92 8.14 7.03 -12.90
C ASN A 92 9.41 6.53 -12.21
N GLU A 93 9.58 6.74 -10.90
CA GLU A 93 10.74 6.19 -10.19
C GLU A 93 10.61 4.68 -10.00
N GLU A 94 11.72 3.98 -10.20
CA GLU A 94 11.84 2.54 -9.98
C GLU A 94 12.59 2.27 -8.68
N PHE A 95 12.02 1.42 -7.84
CA PHE A 95 12.61 1.02 -6.56
C PHE A 95 12.26 -0.43 -6.23
N THR A 96 13.05 -1.02 -5.35
CA THR A 96 12.81 -2.37 -4.83
C THR A 96 12.18 -2.29 -3.46
N VAL A 97 11.06 -2.97 -3.28
CA VAL A 97 10.41 -3.15 -1.97
C VAL A 97 10.77 -4.53 -1.46
N VAL A 98 11.51 -4.57 -0.36
CA VAL A 98 11.83 -5.78 0.38
C VAL A 98 10.79 -5.94 1.49
N VAL A 99 10.04 -7.02 1.42
CA VAL A 99 9.01 -7.39 2.40
C VAL A 99 9.53 -8.53 3.24
N VAL A 100 9.70 -8.28 4.54
CA VAL A 100 10.06 -9.31 5.52
C VAL A 100 8.87 -9.52 6.44
N SER A 101 8.41 -10.77 6.56
CA SER A 101 7.36 -11.12 7.50
C SER A 101 7.95 -11.87 8.68
N ASP A 102 7.54 -11.49 9.89
CA ASP A 102 7.86 -12.22 11.12
C ASP A 102 6.76 -13.23 11.51
N GLY A 103 5.81 -13.48 10.61
CA GLY A 103 4.63 -14.32 10.83
C GLY A 103 3.48 -13.61 11.53
N LYS A 104 3.67 -12.39 12.02
CA LYS A 104 2.61 -11.54 12.62
C LYS A 104 2.41 -10.23 11.87
N LYS A 105 3.46 -9.70 11.26
CA LYS A 105 3.50 -8.40 10.60
C LYS A 105 4.49 -8.43 9.44
N ASN A 106 4.17 -7.64 8.43
CA ASN A 106 5.10 -7.36 7.33
C ASN A 106 5.83 -6.06 7.61
N SER A 107 7.15 -6.10 7.48
CA SER A 107 8.04 -4.94 7.47
C SER A 107 8.48 -4.67 6.04
N TYR A 108 8.49 -3.39 5.67
CA TYR A 108 8.79 -2.92 4.33
C TYR A 108 10.10 -2.13 4.35
N THR A 109 11.03 -2.48 3.48
CA THR A 109 12.25 -1.72 3.23
C THR A 109 12.28 -1.31 1.76
N ILE A 110 12.49 -0.03 1.48
CA ILE A 110 12.52 0.54 0.15
C ILE A 110 13.97 0.85 -0.21
N VAL A 111 14.43 0.30 -1.31
CA VAL A 111 15.78 0.45 -1.84
C VAL A 111 15.65 1.08 -3.23
N GLY A 112 16.22 2.26 -3.43
CA GLY A 112 16.19 3.00 -4.69
C GLY A 112 17.48 3.76 -4.93
#